data_AF-A0AAV8AU07-F1
#
_entry.id   AF-A0AAV8AU07-F1
#
_cell.length_a   1.000
_cell.length_b   1.000
_cell.length_c   1.000
_cell.angle_alpha   90.00
_cell.angle_beta   90.00
_cell.angle_gamma   90.00
#
_symmetry.space_group_name_H-M   'P 1'
#
loop_
_entity.id
_entity.type
_entity.pdbx_description
1 polymer ?
#
loop_
_entity_poly.entity_id
_entity_poly.type
_entity_poly.pdbx_seq_one_letter_code
_entity_poly.pdbx_strand_id
1 'polypeptide(L)'
;MSSLSSLKKRKRETKSLPAPSQPDGPDLISQLPDCILHSILSLVHVRDAARTSVLSSRWRHLWEAAPLRLFDDSFNPNNRSPYDDCYYHFVSDPWLDWSRNAVSSIFDSHHGPIESLRLSLFCSFQMDRFVKTAVQRGIRELNLVPFNFDRDPFKLPLSLLFCNTLHQLSLQNCTFPRALPPSIFPNLRELRLNCVSLADLHF
;
A
#
# COMPACT_ATOMS: atom_id res chain seq x y z
N MET A 1 -57.26 -24.30 -31.71
CA MET A 1 -57.60 -23.29 -30.68
C MET A 1 -58.09 -24.07 -29.48
N SER A 2 -57.45 -24.17 -28.32
CA SER A 2 -56.25 -23.56 -27.76
C SER A 2 -55.72 -24.51 -26.69
N SER A 3 -54.41 -24.74 -26.68
CA SER A 3 -53.69 -25.58 -25.72
C SER A 3 -53.16 -24.68 -24.61
N LEU A 4 -53.44 -24.97 -23.33
CA LEU A 4 -52.74 -24.37 -22.21
C LEU A 4 -52.46 -25.39 -21.10
N SER A 5 -51.19 -25.45 -20.78
CA SER A 5 -50.42 -26.40 -20.01
C SER A 5 -50.59 -26.25 -18.50
N SER A 6 -50.67 -27.39 -17.80
CA SER A 6 -50.55 -27.45 -16.34
C SER A 6 -49.11 -27.14 -15.90
N LEU A 7 -48.93 -26.01 -15.21
CA LEU A 7 -47.69 -25.63 -14.55
C LEU A 7 -47.53 -26.39 -13.22
N LYS A 8 -46.61 -27.36 -13.20
CA LYS A 8 -46.11 -28.02 -11.98
C LYS A 8 -45.46 -26.99 -11.05
N LYS A 9 -46.04 -26.77 -9.86
CA LYS A 9 -45.41 -26.03 -8.76
C LYS A 9 -44.17 -26.80 -8.27
N ARG A 10 -43.00 -26.22 -8.49
CA ARG A 10 -41.70 -26.73 -8.01
C ARG A 10 -41.56 -26.40 -6.53
N LYS A 11 -41.58 -27.41 -5.66
CA LYS A 11 -41.40 -27.32 -4.21
C LYS A 11 -39.95 -26.92 -3.93
N ARG A 12 -39.71 -25.76 -3.28
CA ARG A 12 -38.37 -25.35 -2.83
C ARG A 12 -37.99 -26.20 -1.63
N GLU A 13 -37.01 -27.08 -1.80
CA GLU A 13 -36.35 -27.76 -0.69
C GLU A 13 -35.44 -26.75 0.02
N THR A 14 -35.83 -26.38 1.23
CA THR A 14 -34.98 -25.66 2.18
C THR A 14 -33.87 -26.62 2.63
N LYS A 15 -32.66 -26.47 2.08
CA LYS A 15 -31.45 -27.04 2.67
C LYS A 15 -31.29 -26.45 4.07
N SER A 16 -31.42 -27.28 5.09
CA SER A 16 -31.14 -26.94 6.47
C SER A 16 -29.69 -26.48 6.60
N LEU A 17 -29.49 -25.32 7.22
CA LEU A 17 -28.17 -24.83 7.62
C LEU A 17 -27.52 -25.86 8.56
N PRO A 18 -26.21 -26.13 8.44
CA PRO A 18 -25.51 -26.96 9.41
C PRO A 18 -25.57 -26.32 10.79
N ALA A 19 -25.67 -27.15 11.83
CA ALA A 19 -25.72 -26.71 13.23
C ALA A 19 -24.53 -25.78 13.56
N PRO A 20 -24.71 -24.79 14.45
CA PRO A 20 -23.62 -23.93 14.86
C PRO A 20 -22.48 -24.78 15.42
N SER A 21 -21.30 -24.64 14.83
CA SER A 21 -20.07 -25.17 15.37
C SER A 21 -19.90 -24.69 16.82
N GLN A 22 -19.38 -25.57 17.68
CA GLN A 22 -19.05 -25.28 19.08
C GLN A 22 -18.43 -23.88 19.20
N PRO A 23 -18.75 -23.10 20.25
CA PRO A 23 -18.15 -21.79 20.43
C PRO A 23 -16.63 -21.96 20.48
N ASP A 24 -15.94 -21.28 19.57
CA ASP A 24 -14.50 -21.11 19.63
C ASP A 24 -14.15 -20.66 21.05
N GLY A 25 -13.05 -21.19 21.61
CA GLY A 25 -12.59 -20.84 22.95
C GLY A 25 -12.47 -19.32 23.14
N PRO A 26 -12.38 -18.84 24.39
CA PRO A 26 -12.35 -17.40 24.67
C PRO A 26 -11.29 -16.69 23.82
N ASP A 27 -11.68 -15.64 23.10
CA ASP A 27 -10.76 -14.84 22.28
C ASP A 27 -9.81 -14.06 23.19
N LEU A 28 -8.61 -14.62 23.39
CA LEU A 28 -7.58 -14.05 24.25
C LEU A 28 -6.86 -12.87 23.59
N ILE A 29 -6.83 -12.81 22.25
CA ILE A 29 -6.12 -11.75 21.54
C ILE A 29 -6.93 -10.45 21.64
N SER A 30 -8.24 -10.51 21.43
CA SER A 30 -9.11 -9.33 21.60
C SER A 30 -9.22 -8.85 23.05
N GLN A 31 -8.76 -9.62 24.03
CA GLN A 31 -8.67 -9.20 25.44
C GLN A 31 -7.40 -8.41 25.76
N LEU A 32 -6.40 -8.39 24.87
CA LEU A 32 -5.18 -7.61 25.08
C LEU A 32 -5.48 -6.10 25.12
N PRO A 33 -4.70 -5.30 25.86
CA PRO A 33 -4.80 -3.84 25.84
C PRO A 33 -4.49 -3.25 24.46
N ASP A 34 -5.07 -2.09 24.14
CA ASP A 34 -4.90 -1.42 22.84
C ASP A 34 -3.43 -1.15 22.49
N CYS A 35 -2.59 -0.82 23.48
CA CYS A 35 -1.16 -0.59 23.25
C CYS A 35 -0.42 -1.84 22.73
N ILE A 36 -0.82 -3.04 23.19
CA ILE A 36 -0.25 -4.30 22.73
C ILE A 36 -0.77 -4.61 21.33
N LEU A 37 -2.06 -4.41 21.09
CA LEU A 37 -2.66 -4.62 19.76
C LEU A 37 -2.03 -3.68 18.71
N HIS A 38 -1.83 -2.41 19.05
CA HIS A 38 -1.09 -1.46 18.21
C HIS A 38 0.34 -1.90 17.93
N SER A 39 1.02 -2.44 18.95
CA SER A 39 2.38 -2.96 18.79
C SER A 39 2.42 -4.19 17.87
N ILE A 40 1.40 -5.05 17.91
CA ILE A 40 1.28 -6.17 16.96
C ILE A 40 1.07 -5.63 15.55
N LEU A 41 0.16 -4.66 15.38
CA LEU A 41 -0.16 -4.07 14.07
C LEU A 41 1.03 -3.33 13.45
N SER A 42 1.89 -2.70 14.25
CA SER A 42 3.10 -2.02 13.74
C SER A 42 4.19 -2.99 13.24
N LEU A 43 4.13 -4.25 13.65
CA LEU A 43 5.12 -5.27 13.28
C LEU A 43 4.75 -6.01 11.99
N VAL A 44 3.51 -5.91 11.53
CA VAL A 44 3.02 -6.63 10.33
C VAL A 44 2.86 -5.69 9.13
N HIS A 45 2.77 -6.26 7.94
CA HIS A 45 2.52 -5.49 6.73
C HIS A 45 1.06 -5.00 6.66
N VAL A 46 0.86 -3.87 5.96
CA VAL A 46 -0.43 -3.25 5.67
C VAL A 46 -1.55 -4.25 5.36
N ARG A 47 -1.29 -5.25 4.53
CA ARG A 47 -2.29 -6.21 4.08
C ARG A 47 -2.81 -7.07 5.23
N ASP A 48 -1.92 -7.53 6.09
CA ASP A 48 -2.26 -8.41 7.20
C ASP A 48 -2.86 -7.63 8.36
N ALA A 49 -2.36 -6.41 8.61
CA ALA A 49 -3.00 -5.48 9.55
C ALA A 49 -4.41 -5.07 9.10
N ALA A 50 -4.61 -4.75 7.82
CA ALA A 50 -5.95 -4.44 7.31
C ALA A 50 -6.93 -5.62 7.45
N ARG A 51 -6.43 -6.87 7.34
CA ARG A 51 -7.26 -8.08 7.52
C ARG A 51 -7.77 -8.24 8.94
N THR A 52 -7.07 -7.76 9.96
CA THR A 52 -7.57 -7.86 11.34
C THR A 52 -8.80 -6.99 11.57
N SER A 53 -9.06 -6.00 10.70
CA SER A 53 -10.24 -5.12 10.82
C SER A 53 -11.59 -5.87 10.79
N VAL A 54 -11.62 -7.10 10.27
CA VAL A 54 -12.84 -7.94 10.24
C VAL A 54 -13.11 -8.64 11.56
N LEU A 55 -12.15 -8.68 12.49
CA LEU A 55 -12.29 -9.37 13.78
C LEU A 55 -13.25 -8.63 14.71
N SER A 56 -13.19 -7.29 14.75
CA SER A 56 -14.18 -6.45 15.43
C SER A 56 -14.03 -4.96 15.02
N SER A 57 -15.00 -4.14 15.38
CA SER A 57 -14.91 -2.67 15.23
C SER A 57 -13.67 -2.08 15.93
N ARG A 58 -13.28 -2.65 17.07
CA ARG A 58 -12.07 -2.26 17.80
C ARG A 58 -10.82 -2.46 16.94
N TRP A 59 -10.66 -3.63 16.33
CA TRP A 59 -9.53 -3.90 15.44
C TRP A 59 -9.50 -3.00 14.21
N ARG A 60 -10.66 -2.62 13.68
CA ARG A 60 -10.76 -1.66 12.59
C ARG A 60 -10.20 -0.28 12.99
N HIS A 61 -10.61 0.25 14.14
CA HIS A 61 -10.11 1.54 14.62
C HIS A 61 -8.62 1.52 14.96
N LEU A 62 -8.15 0.42 15.57
CA LEU A 62 -6.74 0.22 15.87
C LEU A 62 -5.90 0.20 14.59
N TRP A 63 -6.39 -0.49 13.56
CA TRP A 63 -5.77 -0.50 12.23
C TRP A 63 -5.69 0.91 11.62
N GLU A 64 -6.79 1.67 11.61
CA GLU A 64 -6.83 3.01 10.99
C GLU A 64 -5.84 4.01 11.62
N ALA A 65 -5.43 3.78 12.87
CA ALA A 65 -4.50 4.63 13.63
C ALA A 65 -3.09 4.02 13.83
N ALA A 66 -2.84 2.78 13.41
CA ALA A 66 -1.57 2.10 13.62
C ALA A 66 -0.43 2.71 12.78
N PRO A 67 0.84 2.46 13.11
CA PRO A 67 1.94 2.78 12.23
C PRO A 67 1.90 1.94 10.95
N LEU A 68 1.84 2.61 9.80
CA LEU A 68 1.72 1.97 8.50
C LEU A 68 3.08 1.51 7.96
N ARG A 69 3.15 0.24 7.55
CA ARG A 69 4.27 -0.33 6.78
C ARG A 69 3.72 -0.87 5.45
N LEU A 70 3.85 -0.08 4.40
CA LEU A 70 3.23 -0.34 3.09
C LEU A 70 4.29 -0.55 2.01
N PHE A 71 4.27 -1.75 1.43
CA PHE A 71 5.03 -2.08 0.22
C PHE A 71 4.04 -2.43 -0.87
N ASP A 72 4.03 -1.69 -1.98
CA ASP A 72 3.03 -1.90 -3.04
C ASP A 72 3.24 -3.22 -3.81
N ASP A 73 4.47 -3.71 -3.85
CA ASP A 73 4.82 -5.04 -4.38
C ASP A 73 4.21 -6.20 -3.58
N SER A 74 3.85 -5.99 -2.30
CA SER A 74 3.17 -7.01 -1.48
C SER A 74 1.78 -7.38 -2.00
N PHE A 75 1.23 -6.54 -2.88
CA PHE A 75 -0.02 -6.81 -3.55
C PHE A 75 0.16 -7.68 -4.80
N ASN A 76 1.40 -7.97 -5.26
CA ASN A 76 1.71 -8.80 -6.42
C ASN A 76 1.53 -10.29 -6.10
N PRO A 77 0.46 -10.95 -6.59
CA PRO A 77 0.08 -12.30 -6.16
C PRO A 77 1.06 -13.37 -6.64
N ASN A 78 1.89 -13.08 -7.64
CA ASN A 78 2.69 -14.09 -8.35
C ASN A 78 4.17 -13.71 -8.44
N ASN A 79 4.61 -12.68 -7.70
CA ASN A 79 5.94 -12.09 -7.85
C ASN A 79 6.29 -11.84 -9.34
N ARG A 80 5.28 -11.48 -10.15
CA ARG A 80 5.44 -11.27 -11.58
C ARG A 80 6.50 -10.21 -11.75
N SER A 81 7.58 -10.57 -12.45
CA SER A 81 8.58 -9.59 -12.83
C SER A 81 7.89 -8.56 -13.68
N PRO A 82 7.96 -7.27 -13.31
CA PRO A 82 7.41 -6.25 -14.16
C PRO A 82 8.13 -6.13 -15.52
N TYR A 83 9.31 -6.76 -15.64
CA TYR A 83 10.11 -6.83 -16.85
C TYR A 83 9.70 -8.00 -17.77
N ASP A 84 8.92 -8.96 -17.29
CA ASP A 84 8.53 -10.13 -18.11
C ASP A 84 7.33 -9.86 -19.04
N ASP A 85 6.57 -8.77 -18.82
CA ASP A 85 5.26 -8.55 -19.47
C ASP A 85 5.08 -7.15 -20.09
N CYS A 86 6.17 -6.38 -20.18
CA CYS A 86 6.12 -4.92 -20.23
C CYS A 86 5.71 -4.26 -21.55
N TYR A 87 5.65 -4.97 -22.67
CA TYR A 87 5.43 -4.27 -23.95
C TYR A 87 3.95 -4.19 -24.35
N TYR A 88 3.04 -5.02 -23.80
CA TYR A 88 1.64 -5.04 -24.27
C TYR A 88 0.53 -5.26 -23.21
N HIS A 89 0.81 -5.62 -21.95
CA HIS A 89 -0.26 -5.94 -20.98
C HIS A 89 -0.54 -4.89 -19.88
N PHE A 90 0.31 -3.87 -19.71
CA PHE A 90 0.19 -2.92 -18.59
C PHE A 90 -0.97 -1.91 -18.67
N VAL A 91 -1.57 -1.73 -19.85
CA VAL A 91 -2.67 -0.75 -20.03
C VAL A 91 -4.03 -1.32 -19.60
N SER A 92 -4.14 -2.65 -19.41
CA SER A 92 -5.40 -3.32 -19.10
C SER A 92 -5.26 -4.53 -18.17
N ASP A 93 -4.29 -4.54 -17.26
CA ASP A 93 -4.21 -5.59 -16.22
C ASP A 93 -5.17 -5.24 -15.06
N PRO A 94 -6.28 -5.98 -14.84
CA PRO A 94 -7.22 -5.70 -13.77
C PRO A 94 -6.59 -5.77 -12.37
N TRP A 95 -5.52 -6.56 -12.21
CA TRP A 95 -4.81 -6.64 -10.94
C TRP A 95 -4.04 -5.35 -10.67
N LEU A 96 -3.43 -4.76 -11.69
CA LEU A 96 -2.70 -3.51 -11.55
C LEU A 96 -3.64 -2.39 -11.11
N ASP A 97 -4.81 -2.27 -11.75
CA ASP A 97 -5.81 -1.28 -11.35
C ASP A 97 -6.35 -1.54 -9.95
N TRP A 98 -6.57 -2.81 -9.58
CA TRP A 98 -6.92 -3.16 -8.21
C TRP A 98 -5.84 -2.73 -7.21
N SER A 99 -4.57 -3.01 -7.48
CA SER A 99 -3.45 -2.66 -6.59
C SER A 99 -3.32 -1.14 -6.40
N ARG A 100 -3.46 -0.37 -7.49
CA ARG A 100 -3.48 1.10 -7.48
C ARG A 100 -4.62 1.64 -6.62
N ASN A 101 -5.82 1.09 -6.82
CA ASN A 101 -7.01 1.48 -6.05
C ASN A 101 -6.87 1.10 -4.58
N ALA A 102 -6.30 -0.08 -4.28
CA ALA A 102 -6.05 -0.52 -2.92
C ALA A 102 -5.06 0.42 -2.21
N VAL A 103 -3.91 0.72 -2.82
CA VAL A 103 -2.94 1.65 -2.24
C VAL A 103 -3.55 3.04 -2.05
N SER A 104 -4.27 3.59 -3.04
CA SER A 104 -4.96 4.87 -2.88
C SER A 104 -5.95 4.83 -1.71
N SER A 105 -6.79 3.80 -1.65
CA SER A 105 -7.80 3.64 -0.60
C SER A 105 -7.18 3.53 0.80
N ILE A 106 -6.02 2.86 0.92
CA ILE A 106 -5.27 2.80 2.18
C ILE A 106 -4.78 4.19 2.58
N PHE A 107 -4.20 4.96 1.67
CA PHE A 107 -3.75 6.34 1.98
C PHE A 107 -4.92 7.26 2.38
N ASP A 108 -6.10 7.05 1.79
CA ASP A 108 -7.32 7.81 2.06
C ASP A 108 -7.98 7.44 3.40
N SER A 109 -8.01 6.15 3.74
CA SER A 109 -8.72 5.63 4.92
C SER A 109 -7.85 5.56 6.17
N HIS A 110 -6.54 5.42 6.01
CA HIS A 110 -5.61 5.31 7.12
C HIS A 110 -5.17 6.70 7.58
N HIS A 111 -5.25 6.98 8.88
CA HIS A 111 -4.93 8.29 9.46
C HIS A 111 -3.69 8.24 10.37
N GLY A 112 -3.21 7.06 10.74
CA GLY A 112 -1.99 6.87 11.52
C GLY A 112 -0.70 7.27 10.80
N PRO A 113 0.43 7.28 11.52
CA PRO A 113 1.75 7.60 10.97
C PRO A 113 2.17 6.57 9.90
N ILE A 114 3.04 6.98 8.99
CA ILE A 114 3.64 6.06 8.02
C ILE A 114 5.08 5.85 8.44
N GLU A 115 5.45 4.62 8.81
CA GLU A 115 6.83 4.33 9.24
C GLU A 115 7.71 3.92 8.07
N SER A 116 7.19 3.04 7.22
CA SER A 116 7.95 2.46 6.11
C SER A 116 7.10 2.40 4.85
N LEU A 117 7.66 2.92 3.75
CA LEU A 117 6.99 3.00 2.46
C LEU A 117 7.94 2.52 1.36
N ARG A 118 7.52 1.50 0.63
CA ARG A 118 8.15 1.06 -0.62
C ARG A 118 7.14 1.25 -1.74
N LEU A 119 7.51 2.11 -2.69
CA LEU A 119 6.74 2.33 -3.91
C LEU A 119 7.55 1.80 -5.08
N SER A 120 6.98 0.83 -5.78
CA SER A 120 7.53 0.22 -6.98
C SER A 120 6.71 0.64 -8.20
N LEU A 121 6.88 -0.11 -9.29
CA LEU A 121 6.38 0.20 -10.63
C LEU A 121 4.85 0.33 -10.69
N PHE A 122 4.15 -0.31 -9.76
CA PHE A 122 2.70 -0.42 -9.76
C PHE A 122 2.00 0.89 -9.35
N CYS A 123 2.68 1.75 -8.56
CA CYS A 123 2.14 3.00 -8.03
C CYS A 123 2.75 4.28 -8.63
N SER A 124 3.43 4.20 -9.78
CA SER A 124 4.14 5.35 -10.38
C SER A 124 3.25 6.55 -10.71
N PHE A 125 1.96 6.34 -10.97
CA PHE A 125 0.98 7.37 -11.34
C PHE A 125 0.68 8.43 -10.26
N GLN A 126 0.92 8.13 -8.98
CA GLN A 126 0.63 9.02 -7.86
C GLN A 126 1.79 9.09 -6.85
N MET A 127 3.01 8.76 -7.26
CA MET A 127 4.19 8.79 -6.39
C MET A 127 4.35 10.14 -5.67
N ASP A 128 4.15 11.26 -6.36
CA ASP A 128 4.23 12.59 -5.72
C ASP A 128 3.25 12.75 -4.55
N ARG A 129 2.00 12.32 -4.73
CA ARG A 129 0.98 12.34 -3.68
C ARG A 129 1.39 11.46 -2.51
N PHE A 130 1.83 10.23 -2.78
CA PHE A 130 2.18 9.26 -1.74
C PHE A 130 3.43 9.69 -0.97
N VAL A 131 4.48 10.16 -1.65
CA VAL A 131 5.70 10.68 -1.01
C VAL A 131 5.38 11.90 -0.16
N LYS A 132 4.61 12.87 -0.68
CA LYS A 132 4.22 14.06 0.08
C LYS A 132 3.43 13.69 1.35
N THR A 133 2.46 12.78 1.22
CA THR A 133 1.66 12.30 2.35
C THR A 133 2.52 11.57 3.37
N ALA A 134 3.45 10.72 2.93
CA ALA A 134 4.38 10.01 3.80
C ALA A 134 5.28 10.95 4.59
N VAL A 135 5.85 11.97 3.94
CA VAL A 135 6.64 13.00 4.60
C VAL A 135 5.81 13.74 5.65
N GLN A 136 4.57 14.12 5.34
CA GLN A 136 3.66 14.78 6.29
C GLN A 136 3.31 13.90 7.50
N ARG A 137 3.32 12.57 7.33
CA ARG A 137 2.98 11.59 8.37
C ARG A 137 4.21 11.00 9.07
N GLY A 138 5.37 11.62 8.91
CA GLY A 138 6.58 11.28 9.67
C GLY A 138 7.31 10.01 9.20
N ILE A 139 7.38 9.79 7.88
CA ILE A 139 8.11 8.67 7.26
C ILE A 139 9.52 8.49 7.83
N ARG A 140 9.90 7.23 8.13
CA ARG A 140 11.23 6.87 8.62
C ARG A 140 12.05 6.11 7.58
N GLU A 141 11.39 5.27 6.80
CA GLU A 141 12.03 4.46 5.76
C GLU A 141 11.30 4.68 4.44
N LEU A 142 12.01 5.18 3.43
CA LEU A 142 11.44 5.38 2.09
C LEU A 142 12.28 4.65 1.04
N ASN A 143 11.64 3.81 0.25
CA ASN A 143 12.23 3.17 -0.90
C ASN A 143 11.41 3.44 -2.16
N LEU A 144 12.02 4.15 -3.12
CA LEU A 144 11.42 4.50 -4.39
C LEU A 144 12.09 3.72 -5.51
N VAL A 145 11.29 2.89 -6.19
CA VAL A 145 11.68 2.15 -7.39
C VAL A 145 10.72 2.51 -8.54
N PRO A 146 10.76 3.75 -9.04
CA PRO A 146 9.97 4.18 -10.19
C PRO A 146 10.37 3.41 -11.46
N PHE A 147 9.37 2.86 -12.15
CA PHE A 147 9.54 2.43 -13.54
C PHE A 147 9.03 3.50 -14.48
N ASN A 148 9.81 3.78 -15.52
CA ASN A 148 9.34 4.56 -16.64
C ASN A 148 9.89 3.97 -17.94
N PHE A 149 9.03 3.37 -18.75
CA PHE A 149 9.40 2.92 -20.10
C PHE A 149 9.62 4.12 -21.04
N ASP A 150 8.88 5.22 -20.82
CA ASP A 150 8.81 6.36 -21.74
C ASP A 150 8.91 7.75 -21.10
N ARG A 151 9.14 7.89 -19.78
CA ARG A 151 9.28 9.24 -19.18
C ARG A 151 10.53 9.44 -18.34
N ASP A 152 10.80 10.73 -18.11
CA ASP A 152 11.86 11.24 -17.27
C ASP A 152 11.93 10.52 -15.90
N PRO A 153 13.12 10.43 -15.29
CA PRO A 153 13.27 9.89 -13.95
C PRO A 153 12.40 10.66 -12.94
N PHE A 154 12.02 10.01 -11.83
CA PHE A 154 11.12 10.62 -10.84
C PHE A 154 11.78 11.81 -10.14
N LYS A 155 11.20 13.00 -10.26
CA LYS A 155 11.73 14.22 -9.64
C LYS A 155 11.40 14.24 -8.15
N LEU A 156 12.42 14.28 -7.31
CA LEU A 156 12.22 14.25 -5.86
C LEU A 156 11.61 15.56 -5.35
N PRO A 157 10.54 15.50 -4.53
CA PRO A 157 9.94 16.70 -3.97
C PRO A 157 10.85 17.31 -2.90
N LEU A 158 10.92 18.65 -2.86
CA LEU A 158 11.75 19.38 -1.87
C LEU A 158 11.37 19.04 -0.43
N SER A 159 10.11 18.73 -0.15
CA SER A 159 9.65 18.34 1.18
C SER A 159 10.38 17.11 1.72
N LEU A 160 10.77 16.18 0.84
CA LEU A 160 11.52 14.99 1.22
C LEU A 160 12.94 15.34 1.65
N LEU A 161 13.57 16.33 0.99
CA LEU A 161 14.93 16.77 1.30
C LEU A 161 15.07 17.37 2.70
N PHE A 162 13.99 17.93 3.26
CA PHE A 162 13.98 18.53 4.59
C PHE A 162 13.27 17.63 5.63
N CYS A 163 12.95 16.39 5.27
CA CYS A 163 12.28 15.47 6.18
C CYS A 163 13.19 15.10 7.35
N ASN A 164 12.79 15.45 8.57
CA ASN A 164 13.55 15.21 9.78
C ASN A 164 13.27 13.85 10.43
N THR A 165 12.22 13.15 10.02
CA THR A 165 11.89 11.81 10.52
C THR A 165 12.57 10.70 9.72
N LEU A 166 13.07 11.02 8.52
CA LEU A 166 13.62 10.06 7.58
C LEU A 166 15.00 9.57 8.04
N HIS A 167 15.13 8.26 8.25
CA HIS A 167 16.36 7.59 8.67
C HIS A 167 16.97 6.75 7.55
N GLN A 168 16.15 6.17 6.67
CA GLN A 168 16.62 5.35 5.55
C GLN A 168 15.95 5.81 4.25
N LEU A 169 16.77 6.04 3.23
CA LEU A 169 16.33 6.46 1.91
C LEU A 169 17.00 5.60 0.84
N SER A 170 16.19 4.93 0.03
CA SER A 170 16.61 4.18 -1.14
C SER A 170 15.94 4.76 -2.38
N LEU A 171 16.74 5.18 -3.35
CA LEU A 171 16.28 5.81 -4.58
C LEU A 171 16.83 5.06 -5.78
N GLN A 172 15.93 4.65 -6.67
CA GLN A 172 16.28 4.12 -7.98
C GLN A 172 15.68 5.01 -9.06
N ASN A 173 16.40 5.32 -10.14
CA ASN A 173 15.84 6.06 -11.29
C ASN A 173 15.11 7.37 -10.90
N CYS A 174 15.73 8.15 -10.01
CA CYS A 174 15.20 9.41 -9.49
C CYS A 174 16.08 10.59 -9.92
N THR A 175 15.52 11.79 -9.96
CA THR A 175 16.24 13.04 -10.22
C THR A 175 16.15 13.98 -9.04
N PHE A 176 17.29 14.44 -8.55
CA PHE A 176 17.38 15.50 -7.54
C PHE A 176 17.13 16.88 -8.16
N PRO A 177 16.49 17.82 -7.44
CA PRO A 177 16.40 19.21 -7.84
C PRO A 177 17.78 19.82 -8.05
N ARG A 178 17.90 20.72 -9.05
CA ARG A 178 19.18 21.34 -9.42
C ARG A 178 19.86 22.08 -8.27
N ALA A 179 19.12 22.92 -7.57
CA ALA A 179 19.61 23.70 -6.45
C ALA A 179 19.35 22.93 -5.16
N LEU A 180 20.31 22.08 -4.77
CA LEU A 180 20.26 21.41 -3.49
C LEU A 180 20.66 22.39 -2.38
N PRO A 181 19.86 22.48 -1.30
CA PRO A 181 20.27 23.16 -0.08
C PRO A 181 21.58 22.55 0.47
N PRO A 182 22.39 23.32 1.20
CA PRO A 182 23.65 22.82 1.76
C PRO A 182 23.47 21.71 2.80
N SER A 183 22.29 21.62 3.43
CA SER A 183 21.93 20.56 4.36
C SER A 183 20.60 19.95 3.95
N ILE A 184 20.63 18.70 3.51
CA ILE A 184 19.47 17.87 3.19
C ILE A 184 19.51 16.60 4.03
N PHE A 185 18.35 16.07 4.36
CA PHE A 185 18.13 14.85 5.13
C PHE A 185 18.83 14.85 6.51
N PRO A 186 18.41 15.73 7.44
CA PRO A 186 19.16 16.02 8.66
C PRO A 186 19.37 14.82 9.60
N ASN A 187 18.50 13.81 9.56
CA ASN A 187 18.56 12.63 10.44
C ASN A 187 18.78 11.32 9.67
N LEU A 188 19.20 11.41 8.41
CA LEU A 188 19.40 10.24 7.57
C LEU A 188 20.63 9.44 8.01
N ARG A 189 20.43 8.15 8.20
CA ARG A 189 21.46 7.19 8.61
C ARG A 189 21.94 6.34 7.45
N GLU A 190 21.06 6.11 6.48
CA GLU A 190 21.32 5.25 5.35
C GLU A 190 20.77 5.85 4.05
N LEU A 191 21.65 5.98 3.06
CA LEU A 191 21.32 6.47 1.73
C LEU A 191 21.77 5.44 0.70
N ARG A 192 20.84 4.96 -0.12
CA ARG A 192 21.12 4.08 -1.27
C ARG A 192 20.65 4.79 -2.54
N LEU A 193 21.55 4.94 -3.50
CA LEU A 193 21.28 5.59 -4.77
C LEU A 193 21.63 4.62 -5.91
N ASN A 194 20.70 4.43 -6.85
CA ASN A 194 20.92 3.63 -8.05
C ASN A 194 20.34 4.36 -9.27
N CYS A 195 21.14 4.59 -10.31
CA CYS A 195 20.74 5.34 -11.49
C CYS A 195 20.05 6.69 -11.16
N VAL A 196 20.72 7.55 -10.38
CA VAL A 196 20.17 8.85 -9.94
C VAL A 196 20.89 10.00 -10.66
N SER A 197 20.13 11.01 -11.09
CA SER A 197 20.66 12.18 -11.80
C SER A 197 20.33 13.50 -11.08
N LEU A 198 21.01 14.57 -11.46
CA LEU A 198 20.63 15.94 -11.15
C LEU A 198 19.89 16.52 -12.36
N ALA A 199 18.90 17.39 -12.14
CA ALA A 199 18.22 18.04 -13.25
C ALA A 199 19.19 18.95 -14.03
N ASP A 200 19.50 18.60 -15.28
CA ASP A 200 20.41 19.33 -16.16
C ASP A 200 19.78 20.60 -16.78
N LEU A 201 20.64 21.56 -17.13
CA LEU A 201 20.31 22.73 -17.94
C LEU A 201 19.91 22.26 -19.36
N HIS A 202 18.65 22.48 -19.76
CA HIS A 202 18.37 22.60 -21.18
C HIS A 202 19.07 23.88 -21.67
N PHE A 203 20.17 23.72 -22.41
CA PHE A 203 20.77 24.76 -23.23
C PHE A 203 19.90 25.02 -24.47
#